data_AF-A0A7R9JKP5-F1
#
_entry.id   AF-A0A7R9JKP5-F1
#
_cell.length_a   1.000
_cell.length_b   1.000
_cell.length_c   1.000
_cell.angle_alpha   90.00
_cell.angle_beta   90.00
_cell.angle_gamma   90.00
#
_symmetry.space_group_name_H-M   'P 1'
#
loop_
_entity.id
_entity.type
_entity.pdbx_description
1 polymer ?
#
loop_
_entity_poly.entity_id
_entity_poly.type
_entity_poly.pdbx_seq_one_letter_code
_entity_poly.pdbx_strand_id
1 'polypeptide(L)'
;MTPKEVPVYNLTASAVKKMTWKEVLDIGRRIIYDYPFEMTVWYPDGNIRASKFMHNMCVIFLHFLPAYLIDFLMLIFFQKPLNLCKYHMCYLPVLPPLLHELSVPSMVHIHKRIQNGLLLLQYFTTRRWVFHSSKFLALGEDGNRVDKDLFSIDFSQVIEEQYLKDCLLGGRQYCMKEPLSSLPRCRRILKVLYVVDKLWSILFYGLLLWLVYSYSETARYVLDTTTEYIRTVPVIRSLSKRSDF
;
A
#
# COMPACT_ATOMS: atom_id res chain seq x y z
N MET A 1 -23.29 -33.65 40.90
CA MET A 1 -23.08 -32.26 40.45
C MET A 1 -22.42 -32.33 39.08
N THR A 2 -23.11 -31.87 38.03
CA THR A 2 -22.44 -31.59 36.76
C THR A 2 -21.40 -30.50 37.02
N PRO A 3 -20.18 -30.59 36.47
CA PRO A 3 -19.22 -29.50 36.60
C PRO A 3 -19.86 -28.24 35.99
N LYS A 4 -19.84 -27.13 36.74
CA LYS A 4 -20.24 -25.82 36.21
C LYS A 4 -19.41 -25.56 34.95
N GLU A 5 -20.06 -25.47 33.80
CA GLU A 5 -19.38 -25.16 32.55
C GLU A 5 -18.62 -23.83 32.68
N VAL A 6 -17.36 -23.82 32.24
CA VAL A 6 -16.53 -22.61 32.30
C VAL A 6 -17.11 -21.58 31.31
N PRO A 7 -17.45 -20.37 31.75
CA PRO A 7 -18.01 -19.37 30.85
C PRO A 7 -16.94 -18.91 29.85
N VAL A 8 -17.23 -19.07 28.57
CA VAL A 8 -16.36 -18.62 27.46
C VAL A 8 -16.85 -17.25 26.97
N TYR A 9 -15.92 -16.29 26.91
CA TYR A 9 -16.16 -14.94 26.43
C TYR A 9 -15.34 -14.65 25.18
N ASN A 10 -15.97 -14.09 24.15
CA ASN A 10 -15.28 -13.65 22.93
C ASN A 10 -15.03 -12.15 23.01
N LEU A 11 -13.77 -11.76 23.17
CA LEU A 11 -13.36 -10.35 23.24
C LEU A 11 -13.17 -9.81 21.81
N THR A 12 -14.20 -9.16 21.26
CA THR A 12 -14.11 -8.56 19.93
C THR A 12 -14.82 -7.20 19.87
N ALA A 13 -14.21 -6.25 19.15
CA ALA A 13 -14.77 -4.90 18.96
C ALA A 13 -15.76 -4.82 17.77
N SER A 14 -15.98 -5.91 17.04
CA SER A 14 -16.77 -5.92 15.79
C SER A 14 -18.22 -5.45 15.96
N ALA A 15 -18.79 -5.60 17.15
CA ALA A 15 -20.16 -5.17 17.47
C ALA A 15 -20.22 -3.71 17.99
N VAL A 16 -19.11 -3.18 18.50
CA VAL A 16 -19.03 -1.86 19.14
C VAL A 16 -18.61 -0.79 18.13
N LYS A 17 -17.54 -1.05 17.38
CA LYS A 17 -16.95 -0.09 16.43
C LYS A 17 -16.75 -0.77 15.08
N LYS A 18 -17.46 -0.27 14.06
CA LYS A 18 -17.35 -0.76 12.69
C LYS A 18 -16.45 0.18 11.90
N MET A 19 -15.39 -0.37 11.32
CA MET A 19 -14.46 0.35 10.47
C MET A 19 -14.31 -0.39 9.15
N THR A 20 -14.33 0.35 8.05
CA THR A 20 -14.14 -0.19 6.71
C THR A 20 -12.66 -0.26 6.37
N TRP A 21 -12.26 -1.21 5.52
CA TRP A 21 -10.88 -1.28 5.02
C TRP A 21 -10.43 -0.02 4.29
N LYS A 22 -11.36 0.71 3.67
CA LYS A 22 -11.05 1.99 3.03
C LYS A 22 -10.60 3.02 4.07
N GLU A 23 -11.33 3.17 5.17
CA GLU A 23 -10.97 4.09 6.25
C GLU A 23 -9.63 3.71 6.89
N VAL A 24 -9.39 2.42 7.14
CA VAL A 24 -8.09 1.93 7.66
C VAL A 24 -6.94 2.33 6.72
N LEU A 25 -7.11 2.13 5.42
CA LEU A 25 -6.09 2.47 4.44
C LEU A 25 -5.89 3.98 4.29
N ASP A 26 -6.96 4.77 4.35
CA ASP A 26 -6.88 6.22 4.24
C ASP A 26 -6.14 6.82 5.45
N ILE A 27 -6.41 6.32 6.66
CA ILE A 27 -5.68 6.69 7.89
C ILE A 27 -4.23 6.22 7.78
N GLY A 28 -4.00 4.95 7.46
CA GLY A 28 -2.67 4.38 7.33
C GLY A 28 -1.80 5.10 6.30
N ARG A 29 -2.38 5.53 5.17
CA ARG A 29 -1.68 6.30 4.13
C ARG A 29 -1.19 7.65 4.65
N ARG A 30 -2.03 8.38 5.38
CA ARG A 30 -1.63 9.67 5.99
C ARG A 30 -0.47 9.48 6.96
N ILE A 31 -0.55 8.48 7.83
CA ILE A 31 0.50 8.16 8.80
C ILE A 31 1.79 7.75 8.09
N ILE A 32 1.73 6.92 7.04
CA ILE A 32 2.93 6.49 6.28
C ILE A 32 3.62 7.67 5.60
N TYR A 33 2.87 8.67 5.12
CA TYR A 33 3.46 9.87 4.51
C TYR A 33 4.21 10.73 5.54
N ASP A 34 3.72 10.79 6.77
CA ASP A 34 4.39 11.49 7.86
C ASP A 34 5.57 10.69 8.45
N TYR A 35 5.45 9.37 8.50
CA TYR A 35 6.42 8.46 9.12
C TYR A 35 6.87 7.35 8.15
N PRO A 36 7.53 7.69 7.03
CA PRO A 36 7.91 6.70 6.02
C PRO A 36 9.07 5.81 6.46
N PHE A 37 9.03 4.54 6.06
CA PHE A 37 10.09 3.55 6.27
C PHE A 37 11.37 3.87 5.46
N GLU A 38 12.53 3.42 5.93
CA GLU A 38 13.78 3.58 5.17
C GLU A 38 13.82 2.65 3.96
N MET A 39 13.23 1.45 4.08
CA MET A 39 13.16 0.45 3.00
C MET A 39 12.02 0.64 1.98
N THR A 40 11.50 1.86 1.81
CA THR A 40 10.44 2.10 0.82
C THR A 40 11.02 2.06 -0.61
N VAL A 41 10.63 1.05 -1.38
CA VAL A 41 11.14 0.84 -2.76
C VAL A 41 10.31 1.60 -3.80
N TRP A 42 9.00 1.76 -3.58
CA TRP A 42 8.08 2.48 -4.47
C TRP A 42 7.13 3.36 -3.65
N TYR A 43 6.60 4.40 -4.28
CA TYR A 43 5.64 5.30 -3.63
C TYR A 43 4.33 4.56 -3.28
N PRO A 44 3.84 4.63 -2.02
CA PRO A 44 2.72 3.79 -1.57
C PRO A 44 1.35 4.39 -1.97
N ASP A 45 1.02 4.39 -3.26
CA ASP A 45 -0.25 4.91 -3.82
C ASP A 45 -1.32 3.81 -4.09
N GLY A 46 -1.20 2.67 -3.42
CA GLY A 46 -2.07 1.51 -3.65
C GLY A 46 -3.55 1.78 -3.40
N ASN A 47 -4.43 1.16 -4.17
CA ASN A 47 -5.88 1.22 -3.97
C ASN A 47 -6.50 -0.19 -4.00
N ILE A 48 -7.51 -0.44 -3.17
CA ILE A 48 -8.25 -1.72 -3.18
C ILE A 48 -9.17 -1.71 -4.39
N ARG A 49 -9.14 -2.80 -5.16
CA ARG A 49 -9.84 -2.92 -6.44
C ARG A 49 -10.88 -4.03 -6.32
N ALA A 50 -12.12 -3.74 -6.74
CA ALA A 50 -13.21 -4.72 -6.70
C ALA A 50 -13.09 -5.78 -7.81
N SER A 51 -12.59 -5.39 -8.99
CA SER A 51 -12.43 -6.31 -10.13
C SER A 51 -11.06 -7.00 -10.11
N LYS A 52 -11.07 -8.33 -10.07
CA LYS A 52 -9.86 -9.17 -10.16
C LYS A 52 -9.14 -9.00 -11.49
N PHE A 53 -9.89 -8.88 -12.59
CA PHE A 53 -9.31 -8.63 -13.92
C PHE A 53 -8.56 -7.30 -13.94
N MET A 54 -9.20 -6.22 -13.48
CA MET A 54 -8.58 -4.91 -13.43
C MET A 54 -7.37 -4.90 -12.48
N HIS A 55 -7.44 -5.61 -11.36
CA HIS A 55 -6.30 -5.76 -10.43
C HIS A 55 -5.11 -6.45 -11.11
N ASN A 56 -5.34 -7.61 -11.76
CA ASN A 56 -4.29 -8.36 -12.44
C ASN A 56 -3.59 -7.54 -13.54
N MET A 57 -4.35 -6.77 -14.30
CA MET A 57 -3.79 -5.86 -15.31
C MET A 57 -2.80 -4.87 -14.69
N CYS A 58 -3.18 -4.16 -13.62
CA CYS A 58 -2.23 -3.24 -12.98
C CYS A 58 -1.09 -3.93 -12.24
N VAL A 59 -1.26 -5.15 -11.77
CA VAL A 59 -0.14 -5.92 -11.21
C VAL A 59 0.89 -6.21 -12.31
N ILE A 60 0.46 -6.63 -13.49
CA ILE A 60 1.36 -6.89 -14.63
C ILE A 60 2.03 -5.59 -15.09
N PHE A 61 1.24 -4.56 -15.39
CA PHE A 61 1.73 -3.35 -16.04
C PHE A 61 2.43 -2.36 -15.09
N LEU A 62 1.97 -2.23 -13.84
CA LEU A 62 2.49 -1.22 -12.90
C LEU A 62 3.43 -1.80 -11.85
N HIS A 63 3.52 -3.13 -11.71
CA HIS A 63 4.42 -3.76 -10.73
C HIS A 63 5.47 -4.64 -11.42
N PHE A 64 5.05 -5.64 -12.20
CA PHE A 64 6.01 -6.57 -12.81
C PHE A 64 6.78 -5.99 -14.00
N LEU A 65 6.11 -5.31 -14.92
CA LEU A 65 6.76 -4.69 -16.07
C LEU A 65 7.86 -3.69 -15.66
N PRO A 66 7.63 -2.72 -14.76
CA PRO A 66 8.70 -1.83 -14.30
C PRO A 66 9.77 -2.60 -13.51
N ALA A 67 9.41 -3.64 -12.75
CA ALA A 67 10.40 -4.47 -12.05
C ALA A 67 11.38 -5.17 -13.00
N TYR A 68 10.88 -5.80 -14.06
CA TYR A 68 11.74 -6.41 -15.09
C TYR A 68 12.58 -5.36 -15.82
N LEU A 69 12.02 -4.19 -16.11
CA LEU A 69 12.77 -3.08 -16.72
C LEU A 69 13.91 -2.62 -15.81
N ILE A 70 13.65 -2.42 -14.52
CA ILE A 70 14.66 -2.02 -13.54
C ILE A 70 15.76 -3.09 -13.42
N ASP A 71 15.39 -4.37 -13.30
CA ASP A 71 16.35 -5.47 -13.22
C ASP A 71 17.21 -5.54 -14.51
N PHE A 72 16.61 -5.35 -15.68
CA PHE A 72 17.31 -5.30 -16.96
C PHE A 72 18.28 -4.11 -17.07
N LEU A 73 17.86 -2.92 -16.65
CA LEU A 73 18.73 -1.74 -16.63
C LEU A 73 19.89 -1.92 -15.64
N MET A 74 19.65 -2.52 -14.47
CA MET A 74 20.73 -2.83 -13.52
C MET A 74 21.77 -3.78 -14.12
N LEU A 75 21.34 -4.77 -14.90
CA LEU A 75 22.24 -5.68 -15.63
C LEU A 75 23.10 -4.93 -16.67
N ILE A 76 22.50 -4.02 -17.46
CA ILE A 76 23.22 -3.24 -18.48
C ILE A 76 24.25 -2.30 -17.86
N PHE A 77 23.88 -1.60 -16.78
CA PHE A 77 24.76 -0.62 -16.15
C PHE A 77 25.80 -1.23 -15.19
N PHE A 78 25.91 -2.57 -15.15
CA PHE A 78 26.81 -3.31 -14.25
C PHE A 78 26.77 -2.81 -12.79
N GLN A 79 25.61 -2.30 -12.35
CA GLN A 79 25.44 -1.89 -10.98
C GLN A 79 25.27 -3.17 -10.15
N LYS A 80 26.14 -3.37 -9.16
CA LYS A 80 25.94 -4.44 -8.17
C LYS A 80 24.52 -4.31 -7.63
N PRO A 81 23.72 -5.38 -7.62
CA PRO A 81 22.33 -5.31 -7.22
C PRO A 81 22.22 -4.72 -5.81
N LEU A 82 21.22 -3.85 -5.63
CA LEU A 82 20.94 -3.09 -4.41
C LEU A 82 21.30 -3.89 -3.15
N ASN A 83 22.38 -3.52 -2.46
CA ASN A 83 22.82 -4.16 -1.22
C ASN A 83 21.77 -3.93 -0.12
N LEU A 84 20.72 -4.75 -0.11
CA LEU A 84 19.66 -4.74 0.89
C LEU A 84 20.01 -5.62 2.11
N CYS A 85 21.29 -5.83 2.38
CA CYS A 85 21.79 -6.49 3.59
C CYS A 85 22.59 -5.50 4.42
N LYS A 86 21.89 -4.55 5.05
CA LYS A 86 22.34 -3.96 6.34
C LYS A 86 21.57 -4.51 7.54
N TYR A 87 20.49 -5.27 7.32
CA TYR A 87 19.82 -5.99 8.42
C TYR A 87 20.55 -7.30 8.64
N HIS A 88 21.73 -7.17 9.25
CA HIS A 88 22.40 -8.28 9.91
C HIS A 88 21.37 -8.92 10.84
N MET A 89 21.06 -10.14 10.47
CA MET A 89 20.32 -11.17 11.19
C MET A 89 21.00 -11.40 12.55
N CYS A 90 20.77 -10.52 13.53
CA CYS A 90 21.29 -10.64 14.90
C CYS A 90 20.59 -11.72 15.74
N TYR A 91 19.90 -12.69 15.14
CA TYR A 91 19.25 -13.78 15.87
C TYR A 91 19.33 -15.08 15.06
N LEU A 92 20.50 -15.74 15.06
CA LEU A 92 20.67 -17.20 15.23
C LEU A 92 22.15 -17.56 14.99
N PRO A 93 22.91 -18.02 15.99
CA PRO A 93 24.32 -18.37 15.84
C PRO A 93 24.56 -19.81 15.33
N VAL A 94 23.62 -20.46 14.63
CA VAL A 94 23.76 -21.89 14.26
C VAL A 94 23.22 -22.21 12.86
N LEU A 95 23.78 -21.60 11.80
CA LEU A 95 23.58 -22.13 10.44
C LEU A 95 24.88 -22.01 9.62
N PRO A 96 25.34 -23.08 8.94
CA PRO A 96 26.67 -23.14 8.35
C PRO A 96 26.92 -22.10 7.24
N PRO A 97 28.20 -21.70 7.01
CA PRO A 97 28.58 -20.61 6.09
C PRO A 97 28.37 -20.87 4.58
N LEU A 98 27.82 -22.02 4.19
CA LEU A 98 27.74 -22.46 2.79
C LEU A 98 26.47 -22.00 2.04
N LEU A 99 25.63 -21.17 2.66
CA LEU A 99 24.51 -20.47 2.01
C LEU A 99 24.68 -18.94 1.99
N HIS A 100 25.92 -18.45 2.12
CA HIS A 100 26.26 -17.02 2.03
C HIS A 100 26.25 -16.49 0.58
N GLU A 101 25.78 -17.29 -0.38
CA GLU A 101 25.59 -16.95 -1.79
C GLU A 101 24.11 -16.80 -2.17
N LEU A 102 23.23 -16.47 -1.22
CA LEU A 102 21.83 -16.22 -1.52
C LEU A 102 21.68 -14.86 -2.21
N SER A 103 21.64 -14.95 -3.54
CA SER A 103 21.31 -13.92 -4.52
C SER A 103 20.49 -12.75 -3.96
N VAL A 104 21.00 -11.55 -4.20
CA VAL A 104 20.29 -10.30 -3.97
C VAL A 104 18.94 -10.40 -4.69
N PRO A 105 17.80 -10.22 -4.01
CA PRO A 105 16.52 -10.42 -4.65
C PRO A 105 16.34 -9.32 -5.68
N SER A 106 16.29 -9.73 -6.95
CA SER A 106 15.90 -8.85 -8.04
C SER A 106 14.55 -8.17 -7.71
N MET A 107 14.27 -7.01 -8.28
CA MET A 107 13.02 -6.28 -8.05
C MET A 107 11.80 -7.19 -8.30
N VAL A 108 11.90 -8.08 -9.29
CA VAL A 108 10.90 -9.12 -9.57
C VAL A 108 10.69 -10.08 -8.39
N HIS A 109 11.76 -10.51 -7.71
CA HIS A 109 11.65 -11.38 -6.53
C HIS A 109 10.93 -10.67 -5.37
N ILE A 110 11.21 -9.38 -5.15
CA ILE A 110 10.52 -8.56 -4.14
C ILE A 110 9.02 -8.51 -4.46
N HIS A 111 8.67 -8.19 -5.70
CA HIS A 111 7.26 -8.16 -6.12
C HIS A 111 6.58 -9.53 -6.03
N LYS A 112 7.25 -10.64 -6.35
CA LYS A 112 6.70 -12.00 -6.15
C LYS A 112 6.38 -12.28 -4.68
N ARG A 113 7.28 -11.90 -3.75
CA ARG A 113 7.05 -12.07 -2.30
C ARG A 113 5.87 -11.23 -1.81
N ILE A 114 5.79 -9.98 -2.26
CA ILE A 114 4.65 -9.10 -1.95
C ILE A 114 3.35 -9.70 -2.47
N GLN A 115 3.34 -10.17 -3.72
CA GLN A 115 2.14 -10.74 -4.34
C GLN A 115 1.67 -12.01 -3.63
N ASN A 116 2.58 -12.90 -3.24
CA ASN A 116 2.25 -14.09 -2.47
C ASN A 116 1.69 -13.73 -1.09
N GLY A 117 2.26 -12.72 -0.42
CA GLY A 117 1.74 -12.21 0.84
C GLY A 117 0.34 -11.63 0.69
N LEU A 118 0.12 -10.81 -0.35
CA LEU A 118 -1.20 -10.23 -0.65
C LEU A 118 -2.23 -11.31 -0.99
N LEU A 119 -1.86 -12.37 -1.71
CA LEU A 119 -2.73 -13.50 -2.02
C LEU A 119 -3.19 -14.23 -0.74
N LEU A 120 -2.27 -14.43 0.21
CA LEU A 120 -2.60 -15.01 1.51
C LEU A 120 -3.53 -14.10 2.32
N LEU A 121 -3.22 -12.80 2.39
CA LEU A 121 -4.02 -11.82 3.11
C LEU A 121 -5.41 -11.64 2.50
N GLN A 122 -5.54 -11.81 1.19
CA GLN A 122 -6.79 -11.58 0.46
C GLN A 122 -7.97 -12.32 1.10
N TYR A 123 -7.78 -13.57 1.54
CA TYR A 123 -8.84 -14.35 2.16
C TYR A 123 -9.38 -13.68 3.44
N PHE A 124 -8.48 -13.14 4.26
CA PHE A 124 -8.81 -12.52 5.54
C PHE A 124 -9.33 -11.09 5.39
N THR A 125 -8.81 -10.33 4.43
CA THR A 125 -9.15 -8.91 4.26
C THR A 125 -10.40 -8.67 3.41
N THR A 126 -10.71 -9.55 2.45
CA THR A 126 -11.84 -9.32 1.53
C THR A 126 -13.16 -9.92 2.02
N ARG A 127 -13.12 -10.84 2.99
CA ARG A 127 -14.31 -11.46 3.56
C ARG A 127 -14.82 -10.66 4.76
N ARG A 128 -16.14 -10.61 4.91
CA ARG A 128 -16.77 -10.07 6.12
C ARG A 128 -16.64 -11.12 7.22
N TRP A 129 -16.02 -10.73 8.32
CA TRP A 129 -15.99 -11.51 9.55
C TRP A 129 -16.96 -10.88 10.54
N VAL A 130 -17.92 -11.67 11.02
CA VAL A 130 -18.85 -11.25 12.06
C VAL A 130 -18.54 -12.08 13.30
N PHE A 131 -18.04 -11.42 14.33
CA PHE A 131 -17.76 -12.05 15.60
C PHE A 131 -18.86 -11.68 16.61
N HIS A 132 -19.48 -12.68 17.21
CA HIS A 132 -20.48 -12.48 18.24
C HIS A 132 -19.82 -12.38 19.62
N SER A 133 -20.03 -11.25 20.29
CA SER A 133 -19.48 -10.93 21.62
C SER A 133 -20.55 -10.56 22.66
N SER A 134 -21.80 -11.04 22.49
CA SER A 134 -22.93 -10.70 23.37
C SER A 134 -22.66 -10.94 24.86
N LYS A 135 -22.04 -12.08 25.20
CA LYS A 135 -21.67 -12.42 26.60
C LYS A 135 -20.65 -11.44 27.19
N PHE A 136 -19.71 -10.97 26.38
CA PHE A 136 -18.67 -10.04 26.81
C PHE A 136 -19.22 -8.62 26.98
N LEU A 137 -20.11 -8.19 26.07
CA LEU A 137 -20.79 -6.90 26.20
C LEU A 137 -21.70 -6.86 27.44
N ALA A 138 -22.45 -7.94 27.71
CA ALA A 138 -23.26 -8.07 28.91
C ALA A 138 -22.42 -8.00 30.20
N LEU A 139 -21.21 -8.54 30.20
CA LEU A 139 -20.28 -8.45 31.34
C LEU A 139 -19.87 -6.99 31.62
N GLY A 140 -19.68 -6.18 30.58
CA GLY A 140 -19.40 -4.75 30.72
C GLY A 140 -20.56 -3.98 31.37
N GLU A 141 -21.80 -4.41 31.17
CA GLU A 141 -22.98 -3.80 31.80
C GLU A 141 -23.21 -4.30 33.24
N ASP A 142 -22.92 -5.57 33.53
CA ASP A 142 -23.18 -6.21 34.83
C ASP A 142 -22.12 -5.90 35.90
N GLY A 143 -20.95 -5.38 35.51
CA GLY A 143 -19.84 -5.09 36.42
C GLY A 143 -20.15 -4.04 37.50
N ASN A 144 -19.54 -4.20 38.68
CA ASN A 144 -19.61 -3.22 39.76
C ASN A 144 -18.94 -1.89 39.34
N ARG A 145 -19.35 -0.75 39.91
CA ARG A 145 -18.80 0.57 39.53
C ARG A 145 -17.27 0.64 39.65
N VAL A 146 -16.73 0.08 40.73
CA VAL A 146 -15.28 0.02 40.98
C VAL A 146 -14.57 -0.78 39.88
N ASP A 147 -15.11 -1.94 39.51
CA ASP A 147 -14.49 -2.79 38.47
C ASP A 147 -14.58 -2.15 37.08
N LYS A 148 -15.66 -1.40 36.80
CA LYS A 148 -15.81 -0.64 35.56
C LYS A 148 -14.78 0.48 35.43
N ASP A 149 -14.45 1.14 36.54
CA ASP A 149 -13.45 2.22 36.55
C ASP A 149 -12.02 1.66 36.46
N LEU A 150 -11.72 0.54 37.12
CA LEU A 150 -10.41 -0.12 37.04
C LEU A 150 -10.17 -0.88 35.73
N PHE A 151 -11.21 -1.50 35.18
CA PHE A 151 -11.16 -2.36 34.00
C PHE A 151 -12.16 -1.87 32.95
N SER A 152 -11.96 -0.67 32.44
CA SER A 152 -12.83 -0.10 31.42
C SER A 152 -12.84 -0.97 30.16
N ILE A 153 -13.98 -1.60 29.88
CA ILE A 153 -14.22 -2.44 28.69
C ILE A 153 -14.64 -1.59 27.46
N ASP A 154 -14.73 -0.27 27.63
CA ASP A 154 -15.17 0.65 26.58
C ASP A 154 -14.12 0.83 25.47
N PHE A 155 -14.26 0.03 24.41
CA PHE A 155 -13.44 0.15 23.20
C PHE A 155 -13.71 1.44 22.40
N SER A 156 -14.73 2.22 22.75
CA SER A 156 -15.05 3.48 22.05
C SER A 156 -13.99 4.55 22.28
N GLN A 157 -13.27 4.48 23.40
CA GLN A 157 -12.24 5.46 23.77
C GLN A 157 -10.94 5.29 22.98
N VAL A 158 -10.77 4.18 22.26
CA VAL A 158 -9.59 3.95 21.41
C VAL A 158 -9.71 4.78 20.15
N ILE A 159 -8.82 5.77 20.02
CA ILE A 159 -8.65 6.58 18.81
C ILE A 159 -7.84 5.77 17.79
N GLU A 160 -8.45 5.39 16.68
CA GLU A 160 -7.86 4.49 15.68
C GLU A 160 -6.62 5.06 15.03
N GLU A 161 -6.61 6.37 14.77
CA GLU A 161 -5.47 7.05 14.18
C GLU A 161 -4.25 6.99 15.11
N GLN A 162 -4.46 7.24 16.41
CA GLN A 162 -3.39 7.16 17.40
C GLN A 162 -2.90 5.72 17.56
N TYR A 163 -3.82 4.76 17.63
CA TYR A 163 -3.48 3.34 17.69
C TYR A 163 -2.64 2.89 16.47
N LEU A 164 -3.07 3.22 15.25
CA LEU A 164 -2.34 2.87 14.03
C LEU A 164 -0.98 3.56 13.96
N LYS A 165 -0.89 4.80 14.44
CA LYS A 165 0.36 5.56 14.51
C LYS A 165 1.35 4.89 15.46
N ASP A 166 0.91 4.51 16.65
CA ASP A 166 1.74 3.83 17.64
C ASP A 166 2.18 2.45 17.14
N CYS A 167 1.30 1.70 16.48
CA CYS A 167 1.66 0.45 15.82
C CYS A 167 2.74 0.66 14.73
N LEU A 168 2.62 1.71 13.92
CA LEU A 168 3.57 1.99 12.85
C LEU A 168 4.93 2.42 13.40
N LEU A 169 4.95 3.31 14.39
CA LEU A 169 6.19 3.75 15.06
C LEU A 169 6.86 2.59 15.79
N GLY A 170 6.07 1.74 16.47
CA GLY A 170 6.55 0.52 17.10
C GLY A 170 7.15 -0.45 16.08
N GLY A 171 6.46 -0.68 14.96
CA GLY A 171 6.97 -1.51 13.87
C GLY A 171 8.29 -0.99 13.30
N ARG A 172 8.42 0.34 13.14
CA ARG A 172 9.66 0.98 12.71
C ARG A 172 10.81 0.75 13.69
N GLN A 173 10.58 1.03 14.96
CA GLN A 173 11.65 1.01 15.97
C GLN A 173 12.03 -0.41 16.39
N TYR A 174 11.07 -1.31 16.55
CA TYR A 174 11.30 -2.64 17.10
C TYR A 174 11.44 -3.72 16.02
N CYS A 175 10.58 -3.74 15.01
CA CYS A 175 10.64 -4.78 13.96
C CYS A 175 11.70 -4.44 12.91
N MET A 176 11.70 -3.19 12.42
CA MET A 176 12.62 -2.74 11.39
C MET A 176 13.94 -2.18 11.96
N LYS A 177 14.02 -1.95 13.28
CA LYS A 177 15.21 -1.41 13.95
C LYS A 177 15.69 -0.07 13.34
N GLU A 178 14.77 0.76 12.86
CA GLU A 178 15.07 2.05 12.25
C GLU A 178 14.91 3.18 13.29
N PRO A 179 15.91 4.06 13.48
CA PRO A 179 15.82 5.16 14.43
C PRO A 179 14.83 6.23 13.95
N LEU A 180 14.19 6.96 14.87
CA LEU A 180 13.30 8.08 14.53
C LEU A 180 14.06 9.28 13.92
N SER A 181 15.37 9.37 14.17
CA SER A 181 16.22 10.43 13.60
C SER A 181 16.36 10.33 12.08
N SER A 182 16.09 9.17 11.45
CA SER A 182 16.17 9.02 10.00
C SER A 182 14.92 9.52 9.26
N LEU A 183 13.84 9.87 9.97
CA LEU A 183 12.58 10.36 9.37
C LEU A 183 12.75 11.53 8.38
N PRO A 184 13.56 12.58 8.66
CA PRO A 184 13.74 13.67 7.71
C PRO A 184 14.35 13.22 6.38
N ARG A 185 15.24 12.23 6.41
CA ARG A 185 15.82 11.61 5.20
C ARG A 185 14.78 10.79 4.46
N CYS A 186 14.05 9.92 5.16
CA CYS A 186 13.00 9.08 4.57
C CYS A 186 11.91 9.92 3.89
N ARG A 187 11.50 11.06 4.47
CA ARG A 187 10.54 11.99 3.84
C ARG A 187 11.05 12.59 2.53
N ARG A 188 12.35 12.88 2.42
CA ARG A 188 12.95 13.36 1.15
C ARG A 188 12.94 12.27 0.09
N ILE A 189 13.32 11.05 0.47
CA ILE A 189 13.27 9.88 -0.43
C ILE A 189 11.83 9.66 -0.92
N LEU A 190 10.84 9.74 -0.02
CA LEU A 190 9.43 9.61 -0.39
C LEU A 190 8.98 10.66 -1.41
N LYS A 191 9.43 11.91 -1.28
CA LYS A 191 9.14 12.97 -2.27
C LYS A 191 9.74 12.67 -3.65
N VAL A 192 10.96 12.10 -3.70
CA VAL A 192 11.57 11.67 -4.95
C VAL A 192 10.78 10.51 -5.55
N LEU A 193 10.42 9.51 -4.74
CA LEU A 193 9.60 8.37 -5.18
C LEU A 193 8.22 8.82 -5.70
N TYR A 194 7.62 9.85 -5.10
CA TYR A 194 6.38 10.44 -5.59
C TYR A 194 6.54 11.01 -7.01
N VAL A 195 7.61 11.78 -7.26
CA VAL A 195 7.88 12.32 -8.60
C VAL A 195 8.11 11.19 -9.60
N VAL A 196 8.89 10.17 -9.22
CA VAL A 196 9.14 8.99 -10.06
C VAL A 196 7.83 8.25 -10.38
N ASP A 197 6.97 8.02 -9.39
CA ASP A 197 5.66 7.38 -9.56
C ASP A 197 4.75 8.16 -10.52
N LYS A 198 4.71 9.49 -10.41
CA LYS A 198 3.90 10.33 -11.30
C LYS A 198 4.46 10.39 -12.70
N LEU A 199 5.78 10.50 -12.87
CA LEU A 199 6.42 10.45 -14.18
C LEU A 199 6.16 9.09 -14.86
N TRP A 200 6.34 7.99 -14.13
CA TRP A 200 6.05 6.65 -14.64
C TRP A 200 4.57 6.49 -15.01
N SER A 201 3.65 6.96 -14.17
CA SER A 201 2.21 6.92 -14.45
C SER A 201 1.86 7.72 -15.71
N ILE A 202 2.38 8.95 -15.84
CA ILE A 202 2.18 9.80 -17.03
C ILE A 202 2.74 9.12 -18.28
N LEU A 203 3.96 8.59 -18.21
CA LEU A 203 4.59 7.85 -19.31
C LEU A 203 3.74 6.63 -19.72
N PHE A 204 3.28 5.84 -18.74
CA PHE A 204 2.48 4.65 -18.96
C PHE A 204 1.14 4.97 -19.63
N TYR A 205 0.38 5.92 -19.10
CA TYR A 205 -0.89 6.33 -19.69
C TYR A 205 -0.70 7.03 -21.04
N GLY A 206 0.38 7.79 -21.21
CA GLY A 206 0.75 8.40 -22.50
C GLY A 206 1.06 7.36 -23.56
N LEU A 207 1.84 6.32 -23.22
CA LEU A 207 2.12 5.20 -24.12
C LEU A 207 0.84 4.43 -24.46
N LEU A 208 -0.03 4.18 -23.48
CA LEU A 208 -1.31 3.50 -23.71
C LEU A 208 -2.20 4.29 -24.67
N LEU A 209 -2.31 5.62 -24.48
CA LEU A 209 -3.06 6.50 -25.38
C LEU A 209 -2.45 6.51 -26.78
N TRP A 210 -1.12 6.57 -26.89
CA TRP A 210 -0.43 6.52 -28.17
C TRP A 210 -0.66 5.19 -28.91
N LEU A 211 -0.62 4.05 -28.21
CA LEU A 211 -0.91 2.74 -28.80
C LEU A 211 -2.36 2.63 -29.28
N VAL A 212 -3.31 3.16 -28.52
CA VAL A 212 -4.72 3.22 -28.94
C VAL A 212 -4.87 4.06 -30.20
N TYR A 213 -4.21 5.22 -30.26
CA TYR A 213 -4.19 6.08 -31.45
C TYR A 213 -3.55 5.38 -32.66
N SER A 214 -2.39 4.74 -32.48
CA SER A 214 -1.67 4.10 -33.59
C SER A 214 -2.47 2.93 -34.17
N TYR A 215 -3.07 2.11 -33.30
CA TYR A 215 -3.73 0.87 -33.71
C TYR A 215 -5.20 1.05 -34.12
N SER A 216 -5.92 2.02 -33.57
CA SER A 216 -7.33 2.24 -33.89
C SER A 216 -7.50 3.34 -34.95
N GLU A 217 -7.87 2.93 -36.16
CA GLU A 217 -8.29 3.83 -37.25
C GLU A 217 -9.46 4.74 -36.80
N THR A 218 -10.42 4.18 -36.05
CA THR A 218 -11.56 4.94 -35.52
C THR A 218 -11.12 6.01 -34.53
N ALA A 219 -10.20 5.70 -33.61
CA ALA A 219 -9.71 6.67 -32.63
C ALA A 219 -8.97 7.83 -33.33
N ARG A 220 -8.16 7.51 -34.35
CA ARG A 220 -7.50 8.50 -35.22
C ARG A 220 -8.52 9.42 -35.90
N TYR A 221 -9.47 8.83 -36.62
CA TYR A 221 -10.51 9.59 -37.32
C TYR A 221 -11.31 10.51 -36.40
N VAL A 222 -11.73 10.01 -35.24
CA VAL A 222 -12.48 10.81 -34.25
C VAL A 222 -11.62 11.97 -33.73
N LEU A 223 -10.36 11.73 -33.36
CA LEU A 223 -9.48 12.77 -32.85
C LEU A 223 -9.17 13.84 -33.90
N ASP A 224 -8.91 13.44 -35.14
CA ASP A 224 -8.62 14.38 -36.24
C ASP A 224 -9.85 15.25 -36.55
N THR A 225 -11.04 14.64 -36.65
CA THR A 225 -12.31 15.36 -36.85
C THR A 225 -12.62 16.32 -35.70
N THR A 226 -12.40 15.87 -34.46
CA THR A 226 -12.66 16.70 -33.27
C THR A 226 -11.68 17.87 -33.22
N THR A 227 -10.40 17.64 -33.55
CA THR A 227 -9.36 18.68 -33.60
C THR A 227 -9.67 19.71 -34.69
N GLU A 228 -10.16 19.26 -35.85
CA GLU A 228 -10.57 20.14 -36.93
C GLU A 228 -11.79 20.98 -36.55
N TYR A 229 -12.83 20.37 -35.97
CA TYR A 229 -13.99 21.09 -35.45
C TYR A 229 -13.58 22.14 -34.40
N ILE A 230 -12.73 21.78 -33.44
CA ILE A 230 -12.23 22.69 -32.39
C ILE A 230 -11.51 23.90 -33.01
N ARG A 231 -10.72 23.70 -34.07
CA ARG A 231 -10.05 24.80 -34.80
C ARG A 231 -11.01 25.74 -35.51
N THR A 232 -12.19 25.27 -35.90
CA THR A 232 -13.22 26.12 -36.53
C THR A 232 -13.97 27.01 -35.55
N VAL A 233 -13.92 26.72 -34.23
CA VAL A 233 -14.57 27.54 -33.20
C VAL A 233 -13.94 28.93 -33.17
N PRO A 234 -14.73 30.01 -33.33
CA PRO A 234 -14.21 31.36 -33.56
C PRO A 234 -13.32 31.89 -32.41
N VAL A 235 -13.57 31.45 -31.17
CA VAL A 235 -12.76 31.78 -29.99
C VAL A 235 -11.37 31.16 -30.04
N ILE A 236 -11.25 29.92 -30.51
CA ILE A 236 -9.96 29.22 -30.59
C ILE A 236 -9.18 29.70 -31.81
N ARG A 237 -9.88 30.00 -32.91
CA ARG A 237 -9.30 30.60 -34.11
C ARG A 237 -8.68 31.99 -33.82
N SER A 238 -9.31 32.80 -32.97
CA SER A 238 -8.77 34.11 -32.59
C SER A 238 -7.56 34.00 -31.65
N LEU A 239 -7.51 32.98 -30.79
CA LEU A 239 -6.36 32.68 -29.93
C LEU A 239 -5.16 32.14 -30.72
N SER A 240 -5.38 31.24 -31.68
CA SER A 240 -4.32 30.73 -32.56
C SER A 240 -3.69 31.83 -33.40
N LYS A 241 -4.49 32.77 -33.95
CA LYS A 241 -3.94 33.94 -34.66
C LYS A 241 -3.10 34.88 -33.79
N ARG A 242 -3.24 34.81 -32.46
CA ARG A 242 -2.57 35.68 -31.51
C ARG A 242 -1.26 35.09 -30.98
N SER A 243 -1.04 33.78 -31.12
CA SER A 243 0.21 33.09 -30.76
C SER A 243 1.28 33.11 -31.86
N ASP A 244 0.89 33.51 -33.08
CA ASP A 244 1.75 33.52 -34.27
C ASP A 244 2.43 34.90 -34.52
N PHE A 245 2.39 35.80 -33.53
CA PHE A 245 3.07 37.12 -33.49
C PHE A 245 3.95 37.21 -32.24
#